data_AF-A0A661PRT2-F1
#
_entry.id   AF-A0A661PRT2-F1
#
_cell.length_a   1.000
_cell.length_b   1.000
_cell.length_c   1.000
_cell.angle_alpha   90.00
_cell.angle_beta   90.00
_cell.angle_gamma   90.00
#
_symmetry.space_group_name_H-M   'P 1'
#
loop_
_entity.id
_entity.type
_entity.pdbx_description
1 polymer ?
#
loop_
_entity_poly.entity_id
_entity_poly.type
_entity_poly.pdbx_seq_one_letter_code
_entity_poly.pdbx_strand_id
1 'polypeptide(L)' 'MKRQLVIITGLSGSGKSTGARALEDAGYFVIDNLPLVMLPDFLSLTDHGYEKVAAVVDARSSDFLGDCHDVLRRIKAEGH' A
#
# COMPACT_ATOMS: atom_id res chain seq x y z
N MET A 1 3.59 -14.81 -12.40
CA MET A 1 2.69 -13.68 -12.68
C MET A 1 3.15 -12.48 -11.88
N LYS A 2 3.01 -11.25 -12.40
CA LYS A 2 3.47 -10.04 -11.73
C LYS A 2 2.31 -9.47 -10.89
N ARG A 3 2.46 -9.40 -9.57
CA ARG A 3 1.47 -8.78 -8.67
C ARG A 3 1.43 -7.27 -8.94
N GLN A 4 0.25 -6.67 -8.87
CA GLN A 4 0.08 -5.21 -8.94
C GLN A 4 -0.14 -4.67 -7.53
N LEU A 5 0.75 -3.78 -7.08
CA LEU A 5 0.62 -3.01 -5.85
C LEU A 5 0.31 -1.55 -6.17
N VAL A 6 -0.74 -1.01 -5.55
CA VAL A 6 -1.06 0.42 -5.57
C VAL A 6 -0.96 0.98 -4.16
N ILE A 7 -0.16 2.02 -3.97
CA ILE A 7 -0.07 2.73 -2.69
C ILE A 7 -0.83 4.04 -2.83
N ILE A 8 -1.84 4.25 -1.99
CA ILE A 8 -2.59 5.51 -1.91
C ILE A 8 -2.06 6.29 -0.71
N THR A 9 -1.68 7.54 -0.93
CA THR A 9 -1.32 8.46 0.15
C THR A 9 -1.79 9.87 -0.18
N GLY A 10 -1.63 10.81 0.75
CA GLY A 10 -2.07 12.19 0.60
C GLY A 10 -2.64 12.79 1.88
N LEU A 11 -2.86 14.09 1.86
CA LEU A 11 -3.38 14.86 2.99
C LEU A 11 -4.82 14.47 3.37
N SER A 12 -5.26 14.86 4.57
CA SER A 12 -6.66 14.71 4.95
C SER A 12 -7.57 15.45 3.97
N GLY A 13 -8.67 14.81 3.56
CA GLY A 13 -9.60 15.38 2.57
C GLY A 13 -9.17 15.25 1.10
N SER A 14 -8.00 14.67 0.79
CA SER A 14 -7.52 14.51 -0.60
C SER A 14 -8.24 13.44 -1.43
N GLY A 15 -9.32 12.83 -0.90
CA GLY A 15 -10.08 11.78 -1.58
C GLY A 15 -9.46 10.37 -1.51
N LYS A 16 -8.55 10.08 -0.55
CA LYS A 16 -7.94 8.74 -0.40
C LYS A 16 -8.98 7.62 -0.31
N SER A 17 -10.00 7.79 0.52
CA SER A 17 -11.07 6.80 0.68
C SER A 17 -11.89 6.61 -0.59
N THR A 18 -12.08 7.67 -1.39
CA THR A 18 -12.74 7.57 -2.71
C THR A 18 -11.88 6.77 -3.69
N GLY A 19 -10.57 7.03 -3.75
CA GLY A 19 -9.64 6.25 -4.57
C GLY A 19 -9.55 4.79 -4.14
N ALA A 20 -9.53 4.54 -2.83
CA ALA A 20 -9.53 3.20 -2.25
C ALA A 20 -10.78 2.42 -2.69
N ARG A 21 -11.96 3.04 -2.59
CA ARG A 21 -13.22 2.43 -3.03
C ARG A 21 -13.24 2.11 -4.52
N ALA A 22 -12.72 3.00 -5.36
CA ALA A 22 -12.63 2.75 -6.80
C ALA A 22 -11.70 1.56 -7.10
N LEU A 23 -10.67 1.32 -6.30
CA LEU A 23 -9.81 0.15 -6.41
C LEU A 23 -10.51 -1.13 -5.93
N GLU A 24 -11.29 -1.06 -4.84
CA GLU A 24 -12.15 -2.18 -4.42
C GLU A 24 -13.07 -2.62 -5.57
N ASP A 25 -13.76 -1.66 -6.20
CA ASP A 25 -14.65 -1.89 -7.34
C ASP A 25 -13.89 -2.47 -8.57
N ALA A 26 -12.60 -2.14 -8.70
CA ALA A 26 -11.71 -2.68 -9.74
C ALA A 26 -11.10 -4.05 -9.40
N GLY A 27 -11.50 -4.66 -8.28
CA GLY A 27 -11.09 -5.98 -7.83
C GLY A 27 -9.74 -6.01 -7.11
N TYR A 28 -9.30 -4.89 -6.53
CA TYR A 28 -8.14 -4.86 -5.64
C TYR A 28 -8.54 -5.31 -4.24
N PHE A 29 -7.64 -6.04 -3.58
CA PHE A 29 -7.69 -6.20 -2.12
C PHE A 29 -7.13 -4.94 -1.47
N VAL A 30 -8.02 -4.16 -0.87
CA VAL A 30 -7.70 -2.83 -0.33
C VAL A 30 -7.59 -2.89 1.18
N ILE A 31 -6.50 -2.34 1.73
CA ILE A 31 -6.32 -2.11 3.16
C ILE A 31 -6.19 -0.60 3.41
N ASP A 32 -6.96 -0.08 4.37
CA ASP A 32 -6.93 1.33 4.75
C ASP A 32 -6.10 1.55 6.03
N ASN A 33 -5.54 2.75 6.17
CA ASN A 33 -4.79 3.20 7.34
C ASN A 33 -3.63 2.28 7.76
N LEU A 34 -2.89 1.73 6.79
CA LEU A 34 -1.76 0.85 7.05
C LEU A 34 -0.49 1.67 7.33
N PRO A 35 0.18 1.49 8.48
CA PRO A 35 1.51 2.08 8.70
C PRO A 35 2.50 1.55 7.66
N LEU A 36 3.35 2.43 7.12
CA LEU A 36 4.25 2.06 6.03
C LEU A 36 5.20 0.90 6.39
N VAL A 37 5.66 0.88 7.65
CA VAL A 37 6.56 -0.17 8.17
C VAL A 37 5.94 -1.56 8.15
N MET A 38 4.61 -1.68 8.15
CA MET A 38 3.88 -2.95 8.08
C MET A 38 3.59 -3.40 6.65
N LEU A 39 3.87 -2.57 5.65
CA LEU A 39 3.58 -2.88 4.25
C LEU A 39 4.30 -4.15 3.75
N PRO A 40 5.60 -4.40 4.04
CA PRO A 40 6.26 -5.63 3.61
C PRO A 40 5.61 -6.90 4.17
N ASP A 41 5.26 -6.89 5.46
CA ASP A 41 4.62 -8.04 6.12
C ASP A 41 3.22 -8.28 5.54
N PHE A 42 2.48 -7.22 5.26
CA PHE A 42 1.19 -7.31 4.58
C PHE A 42 1.30 -7.89 3.16
N LEU A 43 2.31 -7.48 2.39
CA LEU A 43 2.53 -8.00 1.04
C LEU A 43 2.88 -9.49 1.04
N SER A 44 3.61 -9.96 2.04
CA SER A 44 3.95 -11.37 2.21
C SER A 44 2.75 -12.21 2.70
N LEU A 45 1.79 -11.63 3.44
CA LEU A 45 0.52 -12.30 3.75
C LEU A 45 -0.42 -12.42 2.56
N THR A 46 -0.38 -11.44 1.65
CA THR A 46 -1.20 -11.45 0.43
C THR A 46 -0.61 -12.30 -0.69
N ASP A 47 0.50 -13.00 -0.41
CA ASP A 47 1.26 -13.72 -1.42
C ASP A 47 0.50 -14.91 -2.07
N HIS A 48 -0.50 -15.42 -1.34
CA HIS A 48 -1.23 -16.64 -1.66
C HIS A 48 -2.71 -16.42 -1.92
N GLY A 49 -3.06 -15.45 -2.77
CA GLY A 49 -4.47 -15.30 -3.20
C GLY A 49 -4.84 -13.95 -3.81
N TYR A 50 -3.98 -12.94 -3.70
CA TYR A 50 -4.29 -11.60 -4.19
C TYR A 50 -3.27 -11.14 -5.24
N GLU A 51 -3.74 -10.95 -6.48
CA GLU A 51 -2.92 -10.47 -7.60
C GLU A 51 -2.92 -8.94 -7.71
N LYS A 52 -3.95 -8.29 -7.16
CA LYS A 52 -4.16 -6.84 -7.14
C LYS A 52 -4.35 -6.41 -5.70
N VAL A 53 -3.43 -5.61 -5.19
CA VAL A 53 -3.41 -5.15 -3.80
C VAL A 53 -3.30 -3.63 -3.77
N ALA A 54 -4.10 -2.98 -2.93
CA ALA A 54 -3.98 -1.56 -2.68
C ALA A 54 -3.81 -1.29 -1.18
N ALA A 55 -2.89 -0.41 -0.82
CA ALA A 55 -2.64 0.00 0.56
C ALA A 55 -2.76 1.51 0.69
N VAL A 56 -3.68 1.98 1.53
CA VAL A 56 -3.74 3.39 1.92
C VAL A 56 -2.77 3.60 3.07
N VAL A 57 -1.73 4.38 2.80
CA VAL A 57 -0.65 4.68 3.75
C VAL A 57 -0.75 6.13 4.16
N ASP A 58 -0.89 6.36 5.47
CA ASP A 58 -0.90 7.70 6.04
C ASP A 58 0.53 8.23 6.23
N ALA A 59 0.87 9.30 5.52
CA ALA A 59 2.16 9.98 5.59
C ALA A 59 2.39 10.74 6.91
N ARG A 60 1.41 10.74 7.82
CA ARG A 60 1.48 11.43 9.13
C ARG A 60 2.23 10.65 10.21
N SER A 61 2.63 9.40 9.97
CA SER A 61 3.51 8.70 10.91
C SER A 61 4.91 9.31 10.84
N SER A 62 5.52 9.59 11.99
CA SER A 62 6.92 10.02 12.11
C SER A 62 7.88 9.13 11.31
N ASP A 63 7.52 7.86 11.19
CA ASP A 63 8.27 6.80 10.54
C ASP A 63 8.22 6.90 9.01
N PHE A 64 7.23 7.62 8.46
CA PHE A 64 7.11 7.85 7.01
C PHE A 64 8.24 8.74 6.46
N LEU A 65 8.83 9.62 7.26
CA LEU A 65 9.86 10.55 6.77
C LEU A 65 11.27 9.98 6.87
N GLY A 66 11.52 9.02 7.76
CA GLY A 66 12.83 8.37 7.94
C GLY A 66 13.01 7.15 7.03
N ASP A 67 12.04 6.23 7.04
CA ASP A 67 12.25 4.87 6.54
C ASP A 67 11.52 4.58 5.21
N CYS A 68 10.70 5.53 4.73
CA CYS A 68 9.85 5.29 3.57
C CYS A 68 10.62 4.93 2.31
N HIS A 69 11.71 5.65 2.05
CA HIS A 69 12.53 5.39 0.87
C HIS A 69 13.14 3.98 0.88
N ASP A 70 13.57 3.50 2.04
CA ASP A 70 14.21 2.20 2.17
C ASP A 70 13.20 1.06 2.16
N VAL A 71 12.03 1.24 2.79
CA VAL A 71 10.90 0.31 2.69
C VAL A 71 10.44 0.17 1.24
N LEU A 72 10.24 1.28 0.52
CA LEU A 72 9.82 1.25 -0.89
C LEU A 72 10.89 0.63 -1.79
N ARG A 73 12.19 0.88 -1.54
CA ARG A 73 13.28 0.23 -2.28
C ARG A 73 13.29 -1.27 -2.05
N ARG A 74 13.08 -1.73 -0.82
CA ARG A 74 13.00 -3.14 -0.48
C ARG A 74 11.85 -3.82 -1.21
N ILE A 75 10.65 -3.25 -1.14
CA ILE A 75 9.46 -3.76 -1.83
C ILE A 75 9.69 -3.87 -3.34
N LYS A 76 10.30 -2.84 -3.94
CA LYS A 76 10.64 -2.86 -5.38
C LYS A 76 11.69 -3.92 -5.73
N ALA A 77 12.67 -4.15 -4.85
CA ALA A 77 13.68 -5.19 -5.05
C ALA A 77 13.08 -6.60 -4.93
N GLU A 78 12.02 -6.77 -4.14
CA GLU A 78 11.25 -8.01 -3.99
C GLU A 78 10.31 -8.29 -5.19
N GLY A 79 10.24 -7.38 -6.17
CA GLY A 79 9.56 -7.60 -7.45
C GLY A 79 8.11 -7.09 -7.51
N HIS A 80 7.70 -6.31 -6.51
CA HIS A 80 6.44 -5.57 -6.50
C HIS A 80 6.52 -4.25 -7.28
#